data_AF-A0A4Q3UAJ9-F1
#
_entry.id   AF-A0A4Q3UAJ9-F1
#
_cell.length_a   1.000
_cell.length_b   1.000
_cell.length_c   1.000
_cell.angle_alpha   90.00
_cell.angle_beta   90.00
_cell.angle_gamma   90.00
#
_symmetry.space_group_name_H-M   'P 1'
#
loop_
_entity.id
_entity.type
_entity.pdbx_description
1 polymer ?
#
loop_
_entity_poly.entity_id
_entity_poly.type
_entity_poly.pdbx_seq_one_letter_code
_entity_poly.pdbx_strand_id
1 'polypeptide(L)'
;MQRLAQSGNGNAAYIDSLLEARKALGEELGSTMFPIANDVKVQVEFNPDRVAAYRLIGYETRMLQRQDFKDDKVDAGDMGAGHTVTAIYEITPSAAAGTLVDPLRYGKQKTAKPATKGGDELCFVKLRYKLPDEAASRLVEHPVRAGAARARFETAPDDQRFAVAVAAFGQRLRGEAPLAGTSYEQIAAMANAARGPDAEGYRAEFVKLVRMADALGKVAQAGQP
;
A
#
# COMPACT_ATOMS: atom_id res chain seq x y z
N MET A 1 6.43 21.77 7.34
CA MET A 1 5.30 21.49 8.26
C MET A 1 5.11 20.00 8.52
N GLN A 2 5.09 19.12 7.51
CA GLN A 2 4.92 17.66 7.71
C GLN A 2 5.96 17.02 8.66
N ARG A 3 7.23 17.45 8.59
CA ARG A 3 8.29 16.98 9.51
C ARG A 3 8.07 17.35 10.98
N LEU A 4 7.32 18.41 11.28
CA LEU A 4 7.05 18.84 12.67
C LEU A 4 5.90 18.02 13.27
N ALA A 5 4.87 17.70 12.48
CA ALA A 5 3.76 16.84 12.89
C ALA A 5 4.21 15.38 13.11
N GLN A 6 5.13 14.89 12.29
CA GLN A 6 5.72 13.56 12.42
C GLN A 6 6.52 13.35 13.71
N SER A 7 7.08 14.42 14.30
CA SER A 7 7.84 14.37 15.56
C SER A 7 6.95 14.41 16.80
N GLY A 8 5.65 14.65 16.65
CA GLY A 8 4.68 14.77 17.73
C GLY A 8 3.44 13.89 17.54
N ASN A 9 3.53 12.85 16.70
CA ASN A 9 2.43 11.94 16.37
C ASN A 9 1.14 12.65 15.91
N GLY A 10 1.27 13.83 15.27
CA GLY A 10 0.15 14.62 14.77
C GLY A 10 -0.25 14.26 13.33
N ASN A 11 -1.55 14.19 13.06
CA ASN A 11 -2.08 14.08 11.70
C ASN A 11 -1.99 15.44 10.97
N ALA A 12 -1.66 15.43 9.69
CA ALA A 12 -1.59 16.63 8.86
C ALA A 12 -2.57 16.48 7.69
N ALA A 13 -3.65 17.24 7.71
CA ALA A 13 -4.62 17.28 6.63
C ALA A 13 -4.41 18.55 5.79
N TYR A 14 -4.40 18.38 4.47
CA TYR A 14 -4.65 19.48 3.55
C TYR A 14 -6.17 19.55 3.33
N ILE A 15 -6.72 20.77 3.36
CA ILE A 15 -8.14 21.01 3.17
C ILE A 15 -8.25 21.99 2.01
N ASP A 16 -8.59 21.47 0.84
CA ASP A 16 -8.87 22.28 -0.35
C ASP A 16 -10.37 22.27 -0.74
N SER A 17 -11.15 21.36 -0.17
CA SER A 17 -12.58 21.22 -0.43
C SER A 17 -13.41 21.09 0.86
N LEU A 18 -14.71 21.38 0.76
CA LEU A 18 -15.64 21.16 1.88
C LEU A 18 -15.72 19.67 2.27
N LEU A 19 -15.50 18.77 1.31
CA LEU A 19 -15.53 17.34 1.54
C LEU A 19 -14.28 16.88 2.31
N GLU A 20 -13.12 17.43 1.98
CA GLU A 20 -11.88 17.24 2.74
C GLU A 20 -11.99 17.85 4.14
N ALA A 21 -12.62 19.02 4.28
CA ALA A 21 -12.86 19.65 5.58
C ALA A 21 -13.72 18.75 6.48
N ARG A 22 -14.80 18.17 5.94
CA ARG A 22 -15.67 17.23 6.67
C ARG A 22 -14.93 15.95 7.05
N LYS A 23 -14.10 15.42 6.14
CA LYS A 23 -13.27 14.24 6.41
C LYS A 23 -12.28 14.50 7.55
N ALA A 24 -11.47 15.56 7.39
CA ALA A 24 -10.40 15.90 8.31
C ALA A 24 -10.94 16.28 9.70
N LEU A 25 -11.98 17.13 9.75
CA LEU A 25 -12.49 17.68 11.01
C LEU A 25 -13.55 16.80 11.68
N GLY A 26 -14.31 16.01 10.92
CA GLY A 26 -15.40 15.19 11.45
C GLY A 26 -14.98 13.75 11.74
N GLU A 27 -14.30 13.10 10.80
CA GLU A 27 -13.98 11.66 10.89
C GLU A 27 -12.57 11.42 11.42
N GLU A 28 -11.57 12.09 10.83
CA GLU A 28 -10.17 11.83 11.17
C GLU A 28 -9.77 12.44 12.52
N LEU A 29 -10.21 13.67 12.86
CA LEU A 29 -9.91 14.30 14.15
C LEU A 29 -10.32 13.44 15.36
N GLY A 30 -11.51 12.85 15.33
CA GLY A 30 -12.01 12.00 16.41
C GLY A 30 -11.18 10.71 16.57
N SER A 31 -10.78 10.12 15.45
CA SER A 31 -9.97 8.89 15.44
C SER A 31 -8.56 9.09 15.99
N THR A 32 -7.98 10.29 15.85
CA THR A 32 -6.63 10.62 16.34
C THR A 32 -6.57 10.95 17.83
N MET A 33 -7.71 11.23 18.48
CA MET A 33 -7.73 11.57 19.91
C MET A 33 -7.77 10.35 20.84
N PHE A 34 -8.11 9.16 20.34
CA PHE A 34 -8.23 7.94 21.13
C PHE A 34 -7.51 6.76 20.42
N PRO A 35 -6.21 6.54 20.71
CA PRO A 35 -5.50 5.39 20.16
C PRO A 35 -6.08 4.09 20.72
N ILE A 36 -6.27 3.11 19.85
CA ILE A 36 -6.71 1.74 20.21
C ILE A 36 -5.55 0.74 20.19
N ALA A 37 -4.40 1.13 19.63
CA ALA A 37 -3.17 0.38 19.67
C ALA A 37 -1.97 1.34 19.56
N ASN A 38 -0.98 1.13 20.42
CA ASN A 38 0.27 1.89 20.47
C ASN A 38 1.42 1.03 19.92
N ASP A 39 2.49 1.68 19.46
CA ASP A 39 3.74 1.01 19.01
C ASP A 39 3.47 -0.07 17.95
N VAL A 40 2.67 0.27 16.92
CA VAL A 40 2.28 -0.67 15.88
C VAL A 40 3.43 -0.85 14.89
N LYS A 41 3.95 -2.08 14.84
CA LYS A 41 5.02 -2.51 13.94
C LYS A 41 4.48 -3.58 12.98
N VAL A 42 4.61 -3.33 11.68
CA VAL A 42 4.24 -4.29 10.63
C VAL A 42 5.50 -4.74 9.90
N GLN A 43 5.65 -6.06 9.76
CA GLN A 43 6.72 -6.67 8.97
C GLN A 43 6.12 -7.69 8.02
N VAL A 44 6.55 -7.63 6.76
CA VAL A 44 6.19 -8.60 5.72
C VAL A 44 7.45 -9.34 5.29
N GLU A 45 7.39 -10.66 5.29
CA GLU A 45 8.48 -11.55 4.90
C GLU A 45 8.02 -12.40 3.70
N PHE A 46 8.68 -12.25 2.55
CA PHE A 46 8.32 -12.98 1.34
C PHE A 46 9.05 -14.32 1.25
N ASN A 47 8.35 -15.34 0.75
CA ASN A 47 8.92 -16.66 0.53
C ASN A 47 9.79 -16.65 -0.75
N PRO A 48 11.12 -16.83 -0.67
CA PRO A 48 12.00 -16.77 -1.84
C PRO A 48 11.76 -17.91 -2.84
N ASP A 49 11.14 -19.02 -2.42
CA ASP A 49 10.79 -20.12 -3.32
C ASP A 49 9.59 -19.78 -4.22
N ARG A 50 8.78 -18.78 -3.84
CA ARG A 50 7.56 -18.35 -4.55
C ARG A 50 7.65 -16.93 -5.12
N VAL A 51 8.45 -16.07 -4.52
CA VAL A 51 8.60 -14.65 -4.88
C VAL A 51 10.07 -14.34 -5.09
N ALA A 52 10.45 -13.98 -6.31
CA ALA A 52 11.84 -13.66 -6.67
C ALA A 52 12.22 -12.21 -6.39
N ALA A 53 11.28 -11.29 -6.56
CA ALA A 53 11.46 -9.88 -6.29
C ALA A 53 10.14 -9.29 -5.80
N TYR A 54 10.22 -8.21 -5.02
CA TYR A 54 9.04 -7.48 -4.55
C TYR A 54 9.36 -6.00 -4.39
N ARG A 55 8.33 -5.16 -4.53
CA ARG A 55 8.40 -3.70 -4.38
C ARG A 55 7.18 -3.22 -3.60
N LEU A 56 7.41 -2.37 -2.60
CA LEU A 56 6.34 -1.70 -1.87
C LEU A 56 5.85 -0.50 -2.68
N ILE A 57 4.54 -0.46 -2.93
CA ILE A 57 3.87 0.63 -3.63
C ILE A 57 3.13 1.48 -2.58
N GLY A 58 3.44 2.79 -2.58
CA GLY A 58 2.63 3.81 -1.91
C GLY A 58 2.90 4.04 -0.42
N TYR A 59 3.54 3.12 0.30
CA TYR A 59 3.86 3.32 1.72
C TYR A 59 5.32 3.76 1.90
N GLU A 60 5.56 5.07 1.93
CA GLU A 60 6.93 5.64 2.02
C GLU A 60 7.34 6.04 3.44
N THR A 61 6.39 6.33 4.33
CA THR A 61 6.69 7.26 5.42
C THR A 61 7.54 6.71 6.55
N ARG A 62 7.61 5.38 6.79
CA ARG A 62 8.45 4.79 7.86
C ARG A 62 8.80 3.32 7.57
N MET A 63 9.66 3.05 6.58
CA MET A 63 10.22 1.70 6.42
C MET A 63 11.16 1.39 7.60
N LEU A 64 10.73 0.50 8.52
CA LEU A 64 11.63 0.00 9.57
C LEU A 64 12.61 -1.01 9.00
N GLN A 65 13.87 -0.95 9.44
CA GLN A 65 14.85 -1.99 9.14
C GLN A 65 14.46 -3.29 9.85
N ARG A 66 14.84 -4.45 9.29
CA ARG A 66 14.53 -5.77 9.89
C ARG A 66 14.96 -5.91 11.34
N GLN A 67 16.06 -5.26 11.70
CA GLN A 67 16.67 -5.27 13.04
C GLN A 67 15.87 -4.44 14.06
N ASP A 68 15.11 -3.43 13.60
CA ASP A 68 14.35 -2.51 14.46
C ASP A 68 12.97 -3.08 14.85
N PHE A 69 12.52 -4.16 14.18
CA PHE A 69 11.21 -4.76 14.43
C PHE A 69 11.09 -5.42 15.81
N LYS A 70 12.20 -5.91 16.37
CA LYS A 70 12.24 -6.57 17.69
C LYS A 70 12.60 -5.60 18.82
N ASP A 71 13.03 -4.38 18.50
CA ASP A 71 13.42 -3.41 19.52
C ASP A 71 12.20 -2.59 19.95
N ASP A 72 11.73 -2.83 21.16
CA ASP A 72 10.61 -2.10 21.77
C ASP A 72 11.00 -0.65 22.15
N LYS A 73 12.27 -0.23 21.94
CA LYS A 73 12.74 1.16 22.12
C LYS A 73 12.61 2.02 20.87
N VAL A 74 12.37 1.43 19.70
CA VAL A 74 12.14 2.17 18.45
C VAL A 74 10.68 2.59 18.42
N ASP A 75 10.44 3.90 18.37
CA ASP A 75 9.11 4.50 18.31
C ASP A 75 8.40 4.10 17.01
N ALA A 76 7.18 3.58 17.14
CA ALA A 76 6.36 3.15 16.02
C ALA A 76 4.99 3.83 16.06
N GLY A 77 4.25 3.77 14.95
CA GLY A 77 3.01 4.53 14.80
C GLY A 77 1.93 4.08 15.78
N ASP A 78 1.12 5.03 16.23
CA ASP A 78 -0.13 4.76 16.94
C ASP A 78 -1.27 4.55 15.94
N MET A 79 -2.19 3.64 16.26
CA MET A 79 -3.40 3.40 15.48
C MET A 79 -4.64 3.86 16.26
N GLY A 80 -5.36 4.82 15.68
CA GLY A 80 -6.62 5.33 16.19
C GLY A 80 -7.81 4.41 15.92
N ALA A 81 -8.91 4.61 16.65
CA ALA A 81 -10.16 3.89 16.38
C ALA A 81 -10.63 4.16 14.94
N GLY A 82 -10.90 3.10 14.17
CA GLY A 82 -11.33 3.21 12.77
C GLY A 82 -10.20 3.43 11.75
N HIS A 83 -8.94 3.48 12.18
CA HIS A 83 -7.80 3.59 11.27
C HIS A 83 -7.61 2.30 10.47
N THR A 84 -7.47 2.44 9.15
CA THR A 84 -7.16 1.32 8.25
C THR A 84 -5.86 1.63 7.53
N VAL A 85 -4.89 0.71 7.64
CA VAL A 85 -3.61 0.79 6.91
C VAL A 85 -3.63 -0.19 5.76
N THR A 86 -3.35 0.31 4.55
CA THR A 86 -3.22 -0.51 3.35
C THR A 86 -1.79 -0.41 2.83
N ALA A 87 -1.11 -1.56 2.74
CA ALA A 87 0.19 -1.67 2.10
C ALA A 87 0.05 -2.53 0.84
N ILE A 88 0.46 -1.99 -0.31
CA ILE A 88 0.37 -2.67 -1.60
C ILE A 88 1.76 -3.11 -2.00
N TYR A 89 1.92 -4.38 -2.33
CA TYR A 89 3.18 -4.91 -2.85
C TYR A 89 2.99 -5.41 -4.27
N GLU A 90 3.92 -5.04 -5.14
CA GLU A 90 4.12 -5.67 -6.43
C GLU A 90 5.15 -6.78 -6.28
N ILE A 91 4.84 -7.97 -6.78
CA ILE A 91 5.69 -9.16 -6.65
C ILE A 91 6.00 -9.75 -8.01
N THR A 92 7.20 -10.30 -8.15
CA THR A 92 7.60 -11.13 -9.28
C THR A 92 7.58 -12.59 -8.81
N PRO A 93 6.67 -13.43 -9.34
CA PRO A 93 6.66 -14.85 -9.03
C PRO A 93 7.99 -15.52 -9.39
N SER A 94 8.46 -16.46 -8.57
CA SER A 94 9.72 -17.17 -8.80
C SER A 94 9.75 -17.92 -10.14
N ALA A 95 8.60 -18.44 -10.57
CA ALA A 95 8.44 -19.06 -11.90
C ALA A 95 8.68 -18.08 -13.06
N ALA A 96 8.45 -16.79 -12.86
CA ALA A 96 8.63 -15.74 -13.87
C ALA A 96 10.01 -15.06 -13.80
N ALA A 97 10.83 -15.38 -12.78
CA ALA A 97 12.10 -14.71 -12.51
C ALA A 97 13.08 -14.75 -13.68
N GLY A 98 13.14 -15.88 -14.41
CA GLY A 98 14.02 -16.06 -15.56
C GLY A 98 13.58 -15.32 -16.83
N THR A 99 12.40 -14.71 -16.83
CA THR A 99 11.85 -13.94 -17.98
C THR A 99 12.08 -12.44 -17.83
N LEU A 100 12.30 -11.97 -16.60
CA LEU A 100 12.39 -10.54 -16.25
C LEU A 100 13.79 -10.12 -15.80
N VAL A 101 14.65 -11.08 -15.45
CA VAL A 101 16.05 -10.82 -15.04
C VAL A 101 16.94 -11.85 -15.72
N ASP A 102 17.93 -11.39 -16.50
CA ASP A 102 18.90 -12.29 -17.12
C ASP A 102 19.59 -13.14 -16.04
N PRO A 103 19.73 -14.46 -16.24
CA PRO A 103 20.39 -15.32 -15.26
C PRO A 103 21.83 -14.83 -15.04
N LEU A 104 22.22 -14.64 -13.78
CA LEU A 104 23.57 -14.18 -13.44
C LEU A 104 24.60 -15.15 -14.04
N ARG A 105 25.53 -14.62 -14.85
CA ARG A 105 26.62 -15.37 -15.50
C ARG A 105 27.46 -16.23 -14.54
N TYR A 106 27.55 -15.82 -13.27
CA TYR A 106 28.29 -16.52 -12.22
C TYR A 106 27.41 -16.99 -11.05
N GLY A 107 26.09 -16.79 -11.14
CA GLY A 107 25.15 -17.24 -10.12
C GLY A 107 24.77 -18.68 -10.39
N LYS A 108 24.97 -19.58 -9.40
CA LYS A 108 24.35 -20.91 -9.47
C LYS A 108 22.84 -20.71 -9.57
N GLN A 109 22.27 -21.13 -10.70
CA GLN A 109 20.83 -21.15 -10.92
C GLN A 109 20.21 -21.94 -9.77
N LYS A 110 19.53 -21.27 -8.84
CA LYS A 110 18.79 -21.95 -7.78
C LYS A 110 17.58 -22.60 -8.45
N THR A 111 17.70 -23.87 -8.78
CA THR A 111 16.56 -24.72 -9.09
C THR A 111 15.60 -24.65 -7.91
N ALA A 112 14.33 -24.33 -8.19
CA ALA A 112 13.29 -24.27 -7.19
C ALA A 112 13.30 -25.58 -6.37
N LYS A 113 13.66 -25.49 -5.09
CA LYS A 113 13.61 -26.65 -4.21
C LYS A 113 12.14 -27.04 -4.00
N PRO A 114 11.80 -28.33 -3.89
CA PRO A 114 10.47 -28.74 -3.47
C PRO A 114 10.19 -28.12 -2.11
N ALA A 115 9.06 -27.42 -2.01
CA ALA A 115 8.81 -26.56 -0.88
C ALA A 115 8.56 -27.37 0.41
N THR A 116 9.48 -27.29 1.36
CA THR A 116 9.31 -27.78 2.74
C THR A 116 8.55 -26.73 3.57
N LYS A 117 7.65 -27.16 4.47
CA LYS A 117 6.79 -26.37 5.41
C LYS A 117 6.54 -24.90 5.01
N GLY A 118 5.30 -24.58 4.62
CA GLY A 118 4.92 -23.24 4.15
C GLY A 118 5.02 -23.10 2.63
N GLY A 119 5.07 -24.22 1.91
CA GLY A 119 5.34 -24.22 0.47
C GLY A 119 4.29 -23.59 -0.43
N ASP A 120 3.09 -23.31 0.08
CA ASP A 120 2.05 -22.56 -0.62
C ASP A 120 1.99 -21.10 -0.18
N GLU A 121 2.90 -20.62 0.66
CA GLU A 121 2.87 -19.25 1.19
C GLU A 121 3.64 -18.30 0.26
N LEU A 122 3.00 -17.18 -0.09
CA LEU A 122 3.61 -16.07 -0.82
C LEU A 122 4.42 -15.18 0.13
N CYS A 123 3.82 -14.85 1.28
CA CYS A 123 4.47 -14.07 2.33
C CYS A 123 3.87 -14.36 3.70
N PHE A 124 4.57 -13.89 4.72
CA PHE A 124 4.20 -13.98 6.11
C PHE A 124 4.14 -12.57 6.71
N VAL A 125 3.00 -12.19 7.27
CA VAL A 125 2.78 -10.88 7.87
C VAL A 125 2.86 -11.00 9.38
N LYS A 126 3.74 -10.20 10.01
CA LYS A 126 3.89 -10.06 11.45
C LYS A 126 3.43 -8.67 11.85
N LEU A 127 2.47 -8.60 12.75
CA LEU A 127 1.95 -7.38 13.35
C LEU A 127 2.24 -7.42 14.85
N ARG A 128 3.00 -6.45 15.35
CA ARG A 128 3.22 -6.26 16.78
C ARG A 128 2.54 -4.97 17.21
N TYR A 129 1.80 -5.01 18.31
CA TYR A 129 1.11 -3.84 18.86
C TYR A 129 0.98 -3.94 20.38
N LYS A 130 0.77 -2.82 21.06
CA LYS A 130 0.41 -2.73 22.47
C LYS A 130 -1.01 -2.21 22.59
N LEU A 131 -1.83 -2.75 23.47
CA LEU A 131 -3.11 -2.11 23.80
C LEU A 131 -2.86 -0.82 24.60
N PRO A 132 -3.81 0.14 24.59
CA PRO A 132 -3.79 1.26 25.52
C PRO A 132 -3.63 0.73 26.95
N ASP A 133 -2.77 1.37 27.73
CA ASP A 133 -2.45 1.02 29.12
C ASP A 133 -1.74 -0.33 29.33
N GLU A 134 -1.38 -1.07 28.27
CA GLU A 134 -0.56 -2.30 28.37
C GLU A 134 0.91 -2.02 28.01
N ALA A 135 1.83 -2.42 28.90
CA ALA A 135 3.27 -2.37 28.62
C ALA A 135 3.74 -3.54 27.72
N ALA A 136 3.02 -4.65 27.74
CA ALA A 136 3.35 -5.86 26.99
C ALA A 136 2.84 -5.77 25.55
N SER A 137 3.71 -6.13 24.60
CA SER A 137 3.34 -6.20 23.19
C SER A 137 2.75 -7.56 22.83
N ARG A 138 1.79 -7.52 21.91
CA ARG A 138 1.11 -8.69 21.33
C ARG A 138 1.63 -8.89 19.92
N LEU A 139 1.86 -10.15 19.54
CA LEU A 139 2.28 -10.54 18.20
C LEU A 139 1.14 -11.29 17.50
N VAL A 140 0.76 -10.80 16.33
CA VAL A 140 -0.16 -11.47 15.40
C VAL A 140 0.62 -11.87 14.17
N GLU A 141 0.43 -13.13 13.77
CA GLU A 141 1.11 -13.73 12.64
C GLU A 141 0.09 -14.24 11.64
N HIS A 142 0.26 -13.86 10.37
CA HIS A 142 -0.68 -14.22 9.31
C HIS A 142 0.05 -14.68 8.04
N PRO A 143 -0.02 -15.98 7.70
CA PRO A 143 0.52 -16.48 6.43
C PRO A 143 -0.44 -16.16 5.28
N VAL A 144 0.09 -15.54 4.22
CA VAL A 144 -0.62 -15.30 2.97
C VAL A 144 -0.31 -16.42 1.99
N ARG A 145 -1.32 -17.24 1.70
CA ARG A 145 -1.19 -18.39 0.79
C ARG A 145 -1.49 -18.03 -0.66
N ALA A 146 -0.85 -18.71 -1.59
CA ALA A 146 -1.05 -18.52 -3.03
C ALA A 146 -2.50 -18.83 -3.43
N GLY A 147 -3.17 -19.77 -2.75
CA GLY A 147 -4.61 -20.02 -2.96
C GLY A 147 -5.54 -18.83 -2.63
N ALA A 148 -5.07 -17.82 -1.88
CA ALA A 148 -5.85 -16.60 -1.65
C ALA A 148 -5.79 -15.62 -2.84
N ALA A 149 -4.84 -15.80 -3.76
CA ALA A 149 -4.68 -14.95 -4.92
C ALA A 149 -5.89 -15.07 -5.87
N ARG A 150 -6.23 -13.96 -6.51
CA ARG A 150 -7.27 -13.91 -7.55
C ARG A 150 -6.61 -14.01 -8.92
N ALA A 151 -7.13 -14.91 -9.75
CA ALA A 151 -6.60 -15.11 -11.11
C ALA A 151 -6.85 -13.90 -12.03
N ARG A 152 -7.87 -13.10 -11.73
CA ARG A 152 -8.25 -11.91 -12.49
C ARG A 152 -8.42 -10.73 -11.56
N PHE A 153 -7.91 -9.57 -11.96
CA PHE A 153 -7.99 -8.35 -11.18
C PHE A 153 -9.44 -7.97 -10.87
N GLU A 154 -10.35 -8.16 -11.83
CA GLU A 154 -11.77 -7.83 -11.72
C GLU A 154 -12.52 -8.66 -10.68
N THR A 155 -11.94 -9.79 -10.24
CA THR A 155 -12.54 -10.67 -9.22
C THR A 155 -12.07 -10.35 -7.81
N ALA A 156 -11.16 -9.38 -7.65
CA ALA A 156 -10.80 -8.86 -6.34
C ALA A 156 -11.92 -7.98 -5.76
N PRO A 157 -12.04 -7.90 -4.42
CA PRO A 157 -12.97 -6.97 -3.76
C PRO A 157 -12.78 -5.53 -4.22
N ASP A 158 -13.88 -4.77 -4.23
CA ASP A 158 -13.91 -3.36 -4.66
C ASP A 158 -12.84 -2.53 -3.96
N ASP A 159 -12.68 -2.67 -2.65
CA ASP A 159 -11.71 -1.90 -1.87
C ASP A 159 -10.26 -2.15 -2.31
N GLN A 160 -9.92 -3.40 -2.64
CA GLN A 160 -8.58 -3.75 -3.12
C GLN A 160 -8.33 -3.17 -4.51
N ARG A 161 -9.32 -3.31 -5.41
CA ARG A 161 -9.23 -2.77 -6.77
C ARG A 161 -9.14 -1.24 -6.76
N PHE A 162 -9.91 -0.60 -5.89
CA PHE A 162 -9.89 0.85 -5.71
C PHE A 162 -8.56 1.34 -5.14
N ALA A 163 -8.03 0.68 -4.11
CA ALA A 163 -6.72 1.02 -3.54
C ALA A 163 -5.59 0.89 -4.57
N VAL A 164 -5.62 -0.14 -5.43
CA VAL A 164 -4.67 -0.30 -6.54
C VAL A 164 -4.81 0.85 -7.55
N ALA A 165 -6.02 1.29 -7.88
CA ALA A 165 -6.23 2.44 -8.78
C ALA A 165 -5.65 3.74 -8.20
N VAL A 166 -5.83 3.98 -6.90
CA VAL A 166 -5.23 5.12 -6.18
C VAL A 166 -3.70 5.06 -6.23
N ALA A 167 -3.13 3.89 -5.96
CA ALA A 167 -1.68 3.69 -6.03
C ALA A 167 -1.12 3.86 -7.45
N ALA A 168 -1.85 3.37 -8.47
CA ALA A 168 -1.49 3.55 -9.87
C ALA A 168 -1.49 5.03 -10.25
N PHE A 169 -2.47 5.81 -9.79
CA PHE A 169 -2.52 7.26 -10.02
C PHE A 169 -1.30 7.97 -9.42
N GLY A 170 -0.95 7.67 -8.16
CA GLY A 170 0.22 8.25 -7.51
C GLY A 170 1.54 7.93 -8.23
N GLN A 171 1.73 6.65 -8.61
CA GLN A 171 2.92 6.24 -9.39
C GLN A 171 2.96 6.93 -10.76
N ARG A 172 1.81 7.09 -11.41
CA ARG A 172 1.71 7.74 -12.73
C ARG A 172 2.05 9.23 -12.67
N LEU A 173 1.64 9.92 -11.61
CA LEU A 173 2.00 11.32 -11.36
C LEU A 173 3.50 11.48 -11.08
N ARG A 174 4.12 10.50 -10.39
CA ARG A 174 5.58 10.47 -10.17
C ARG A 174 6.40 10.06 -11.39
N GLY A 175 5.74 9.65 -12.48
CA GLY A 175 6.42 9.21 -13.70
C GLY A 175 7.20 7.90 -13.54
N GLU A 176 6.73 7.00 -12.67
CA GLU A 176 7.42 5.73 -12.44
C GLU A 176 7.37 4.83 -13.68
N ALA A 177 8.54 4.31 -14.09
CA ALA A 177 8.70 3.51 -15.31
C ALA A 177 7.71 2.33 -15.45
N PRO A 178 7.39 1.56 -14.37
CA PRO A 178 6.44 0.46 -14.48
C PRO A 178 5.02 0.87 -14.90
N LEU A 179 4.63 2.13 -14.65
CA LEU A 179 3.30 2.66 -14.96
C LEU A 179 3.28 3.57 -16.19
N ALA A 180 4.41 3.71 -16.91
CA ALA A 180 4.52 4.60 -18.07
C ALA A 180 3.51 4.28 -19.19
N GLY A 181 3.18 2.99 -19.37
CA GLY A 181 2.19 2.53 -20.35
C GLY A 181 0.73 2.62 -19.89
N THR A 182 0.47 2.98 -18.63
CA THR A 182 -0.89 3.06 -18.10
C THR A 182 -1.43 4.49 -18.24
N SER A 183 -2.57 4.65 -18.92
CA SER A 183 -3.20 5.96 -19.11
C SER A 183 -4.04 6.37 -17.90
N TYR A 184 -4.24 7.67 -17.72
CA TYR A 184 -5.17 8.18 -16.70
C TYR A 184 -6.61 7.68 -16.94
N GLU A 185 -7.01 7.48 -18.20
CA GLU A 185 -8.30 6.90 -18.55
C GLU A 185 -8.45 5.46 -18.03
N GLN A 186 -7.42 4.63 -18.19
CA GLN A 186 -7.42 3.26 -17.64
C GLN A 186 -7.51 3.26 -16.12
N ILE A 187 -6.79 4.17 -15.45
CA ILE A 187 -6.85 4.34 -13.99
C ILE A 187 -8.24 4.79 -13.54
N ALA A 188 -8.83 5.76 -14.24
CA ALA A 188 -10.18 6.24 -13.94
C ALA A 188 -11.23 5.14 -14.16
N ALA A 189 -11.09 4.33 -15.21
CA ALA A 189 -11.96 3.18 -15.47
C ALA A 189 -11.85 2.13 -14.37
N MET A 190 -10.62 1.81 -13.94
CA MET A 190 -10.35 0.89 -12.84
C MET A 190 -11.02 1.35 -11.54
N ALA A 191 -10.82 2.62 -11.17
CA ALA A 191 -11.39 3.22 -9.96
C ALA A 191 -12.93 3.26 -10.02
N ASN A 192 -13.49 3.64 -11.18
CA ASN A 192 -14.94 3.71 -11.35
C ASN A 192 -15.61 2.34 -11.29
N ALA A 193 -14.98 1.30 -11.86
CA ALA A 193 -15.47 -0.09 -11.80
C ALA A 193 -15.37 -0.71 -10.39
N ALA A 194 -14.61 -0.09 -9.50
CA ALA A 194 -14.39 -0.50 -8.11
C ALA A 194 -14.93 0.53 -7.10
N ARG A 195 -15.83 1.43 -7.53
CA ARG A 195 -16.35 2.48 -6.65
C ARG A 195 -17.10 1.91 -5.44
N GLY A 196 -17.91 0.88 -5.63
CA GLY A 196 -18.71 0.30 -4.55
C GLY A 196 -19.67 1.32 -3.90
N PRO A 197 -20.13 1.07 -2.66
CA PRO A 197 -20.88 2.04 -1.87
C PRO A 197 -20.02 3.27 -1.57
N ASP A 198 -20.54 4.46 -1.86
CA ASP A 198 -19.82 5.73 -1.75
C ASP A 198 -20.76 6.81 -1.20
N ALA A 199 -21.24 6.59 0.04
CA ALA A 199 -22.26 7.44 0.67
C ALA A 199 -21.81 8.91 0.78
N GLU A 200 -20.52 9.13 1.03
CA GLU A 200 -19.92 10.45 1.19
C GLU A 200 -19.30 10.99 -0.12
N GLY A 201 -19.26 10.19 -1.20
CA GLY A 201 -18.82 10.65 -2.53
C GLY A 201 -17.30 10.74 -2.75
N TYR A 202 -16.47 10.34 -1.78
CA TYR A 202 -15.01 10.40 -1.86
C TYR A 202 -14.45 9.59 -3.04
N ARG A 203 -15.02 8.42 -3.32
CA ARG A 203 -14.52 7.58 -4.42
C ARG A 203 -14.88 8.16 -5.78
N ALA A 204 -16.06 8.76 -5.90
CA ALA A 204 -16.47 9.49 -7.09
C ALA A 204 -15.62 10.75 -7.31
N GLU A 205 -15.25 11.47 -6.25
CA GLU A 205 -14.34 12.62 -6.31
C GLU A 205 -12.96 12.21 -6.82
N PHE A 206 -12.38 11.13 -6.30
CA PHE A 206 -11.12 10.59 -6.80
C PHE A 206 -11.17 10.31 -8.32
N VAL A 207 -12.23 9.67 -8.82
CA VAL A 207 -12.38 9.42 -10.27
C VAL A 207 -12.39 10.73 -11.07
N LYS A 208 -13.01 11.79 -10.55
CA LYS A 208 -12.99 13.12 -11.19
C LYS A 208 -11.58 13.70 -11.21
N LEU A 209 -10.84 13.60 -10.11
CA LEU A 209 -9.45 14.08 -10.02
C LEU A 209 -8.54 13.41 -11.06
N VAL A 210 -8.65 12.09 -11.23
CA VAL A 210 -7.88 11.36 -12.26
C VAL A 210 -8.19 11.88 -13.66
N ARG A 211 -9.48 12.13 -13.98
CA ARG A 211 -9.90 12.68 -15.27
C ARG A 211 -9.44 14.12 -15.49
N MET A 212 -9.42 14.94 -14.44
CA MET A 212 -8.88 16.30 -14.51
C MET A 212 -7.38 16.29 -14.80
N ALA A 213 -6.62 15.40 -14.15
CA ALA A 213 -5.20 15.23 -14.43
C ALA A 213 -4.93 14.81 -15.88
N ASP A 214 -5.77 13.94 -16.44
CA ASP A 214 -5.71 13.58 -17.87
C ASP A 214 -5.92 14.79 -18.79
N ALA A 215 -6.95 15.60 -18.52
CA ALA A 215 -7.27 16.79 -19.31
C ALA A 215 -6.13 17.82 -19.24
N LEU A 216 -5.57 18.07 -18.06
CA LEU A 216 -4.44 18.99 -17.87
C LEU A 216 -3.17 18.49 -18.57
N GLY A 217 -2.88 17.19 -18.50
CA GLY A 217 -1.74 16.58 -19.19
C GLY A 217 -1.83 16.74 -20.71
N LYS A 218 -3.03 16.59 -21.28
CA LYS A 218 -3.27 16.80 -22.73
C LYS A 218 -3.07 18.26 -23.15
N VAL A 219 -3.52 19.22 -22.34
CA VAL A 219 -3.31 20.65 -22.59
C VAL A 219 -1.82 21.01 -22.55
N ALA A 220 -1.06 20.47 -21.58
CA ALA A 220 0.37 20.70 -21.48
C ALA A 220 1.17 20.16 -22.69
N GLN A 221 0.75 19.03 -23.26
CA GLN A 221 1.37 18.46 -24.47
C GLN A 221 1.01 19.22 -25.74
N ALA A 222 -0.22 19.75 -25.84
CA ALA A 222 -0.65 20.54 -27.00
C ALA A 222 0.00 21.94 -27.06
N GLY A 223 0.57 22.42 -25.95
CA GLY A 223 1.24 23.72 -25.85
C GLY A 223 2.77 23.69 -26.00
N GLN A 224 3.38 22.54 -26.28
CA GLN A 224 4.81 22.45 -26.58
C GLN A 224 5.03 22.63 -28.10
N PRO A 225 5.79 23.65 -28.53
CA PRO A 225 6.04 23.93 -29.95
C PRO A 225 6.92 22.88 -30.64
#